data_AF-A0A961FF62-F1
#
_entry.id   AF-A0A961FF62-F1
#
_cell.length_a   1.000
_cell.length_b   1.000
_cell.length_c   1.000
_cell.angle_alpha   90.00
_cell.angle_beta   90.00
_cell.angle_gamma   90.00
#
_symmetry.space_group_name_H-M   'P 1'
#
loop_
_entity.id
_entity.type
_entity.pdbx_description
1 polymer ?
#
loop_
_entity_poly.entity_id
_entity_poly.type
_entity_poly.pdbx_seq_one_letter_code
_entity_poly.pdbx_strand_id
1 'polypeptide(L)'
;MKRPVSTLLICCCLLGLALTASPAIAAGIPAVSDAELARALELAGANAPELQSALDASADDGTRRAAMRFTVASLPTCDLGSISAAELTANLDMALSVRTDFPWGSDCDLATWAHFVLPPRVSQEPLSDWRRFFLAELGNELSGATTLDEAAVLVNKWCGQRVGFKQTQRRDQGPLATLASGYGRCEEMVIFYVDACRSVGIPARMAYCPYWAVSDNNHAWVEVLGSDGNWHYTGGCEPRDQLDDAWFNGAVKNAPLICSMAFGVPDTLDDSVLEVDRTVGARYTRFNSTSFYRDTGLLSVEVPTAAGSTNAHVSVHVFNFGALRQIAHVQLDSQGRARIRLGLGSFVITTDAPVETRQTLVEISAGEITELYWDSLPELDSQILLQFPPDAA
;
A
#
# COMPACT_ATOMS: atom_id res chain seq x y z
N MET A 1 30.05 16.26 -84.92
CA MET A 1 30.37 15.16 -83.99
C MET A 1 31.01 15.72 -82.72
N LYS A 2 30.23 15.86 -81.65
CA LYS A 2 30.65 15.91 -80.23
C LYS A 2 29.36 15.72 -79.40
N ARG A 3 29.46 14.87 -78.38
CA ARG A 3 28.38 14.13 -77.67
C ARG A 3 27.44 15.03 -76.85
N PRO A 4 26.16 14.64 -76.61
CA PRO A 4 25.31 15.32 -75.64
C PRO A 4 25.59 14.81 -74.21
N VAL A 5 25.48 15.72 -73.25
CA VAL A 5 25.64 15.47 -71.81
C VAL A 5 24.31 15.01 -71.22
N SER A 6 24.33 13.86 -70.57
CA SER A 6 23.20 13.24 -69.86
C SER A 6 22.82 14.07 -68.64
N THR A 7 21.59 14.59 -68.60
CA THR A 7 21.00 15.17 -67.38
C THR A 7 20.19 14.07 -66.69
N LEU A 8 20.66 13.63 -65.52
CA LEU A 8 20.04 12.58 -64.72
C LEU A 8 18.80 13.13 -64.01
N LEU A 9 17.64 12.55 -64.32
CA LEU A 9 16.37 12.75 -63.62
C LEU A 9 16.49 12.18 -62.20
N ILE A 10 16.35 13.01 -61.17
CA ILE A 10 16.13 12.54 -59.79
C ILE A 10 14.62 12.50 -59.55
N CYS A 11 14.08 11.28 -59.57
CA CYS A 11 12.72 10.97 -59.19
C CYS A 11 12.64 10.96 -57.65
N CYS A 12 12.14 12.03 -57.04
CA CYS A 12 11.81 12.05 -55.62
C CYS A 12 10.50 11.29 -55.39
N CYS A 13 10.62 10.00 -55.06
CA CYS A 13 9.52 9.22 -54.52
C CYS A 13 9.06 9.81 -53.17
N LEU A 14 7.85 10.37 -53.15
CA LEU A 14 7.09 10.66 -51.94
C LEU A 14 6.65 9.33 -51.31
N LEU A 15 7.47 8.76 -50.41
CA LEU A 15 6.98 7.79 -49.45
C LEU A 15 6.29 8.57 -48.31
N GLY A 16 4.96 8.52 -48.30
CA GLY A 16 4.19 8.88 -47.13
C GLY A 16 4.52 7.92 -45.99
N LEU A 17 5.29 8.38 -45.01
CA LEU A 17 5.30 7.75 -43.70
C LEU A 17 3.94 8.04 -43.05
N ALA A 18 3.08 7.02 -42.99
CA ALA A 18 2.02 7.00 -42.01
C ALA A 18 2.70 7.01 -40.64
N LEU A 19 2.65 8.16 -39.95
CA LEU A 19 2.89 8.21 -38.50
C LEU A 19 1.76 7.42 -37.85
N THR A 20 1.98 6.14 -37.59
CA THR A 20 1.27 5.48 -36.50
C THR A 20 1.84 6.08 -35.22
N ALA A 21 1.10 7.03 -34.65
CA ALA A 21 1.33 7.42 -33.26
C ALA A 21 1.22 6.13 -32.43
N SER A 22 2.35 5.60 -31.98
CA SER A 22 2.34 4.64 -30.88
C SER A 22 1.69 5.40 -29.72
N PRO A 23 0.61 4.89 -29.10
CA PRO A 23 0.07 5.53 -27.92
C PRO A 23 1.18 5.46 -26.90
N ALA A 24 1.77 6.61 -26.56
CA ALA A 24 2.74 6.70 -25.49
C ALA A 24 2.11 5.95 -24.30
N ILE A 25 2.82 4.94 -23.80
CA ILE A 25 2.52 4.39 -22.48
C ILE A 25 2.41 5.62 -21.57
N ALA A 26 1.26 5.84 -20.93
CA ALA A 26 1.08 6.98 -20.07
C ALA A 26 2.18 6.95 -19.02
N ALA A 27 3.15 7.85 -19.17
CA ALA A 27 4.37 7.83 -18.37
C ALA A 27 3.98 7.95 -16.90
N GLY A 28 4.31 6.93 -16.10
CA GLY A 28 4.15 6.94 -14.65
C GLY A 28 3.14 5.95 -14.06
N ILE A 29 2.19 5.36 -14.80
CA ILE A 29 1.36 4.28 -14.21
C ILE A 29 2.14 2.96 -14.27
N PRO A 30 2.24 2.19 -13.16
CA PRO A 30 2.96 0.92 -13.13
C PRO A 30 2.50 -0.03 -14.23
N ALA A 31 3.45 -0.60 -14.95
CA ALA A 31 3.15 -1.45 -16.09
C ALA A 31 2.61 -2.81 -15.63
N VAL A 32 1.52 -3.24 -16.27
CA VAL A 32 0.94 -4.58 -16.10
C VAL A 32 1.17 -5.39 -17.36
N SER A 33 1.82 -6.53 -17.23
CA SER A 33 2.06 -7.46 -18.33
C SER A 33 0.78 -8.19 -18.75
N ASP A 34 0.74 -8.67 -20.00
CA ASP A 34 -0.41 -9.43 -20.51
C ASP A 34 -0.63 -10.75 -19.76
N ALA A 35 0.43 -11.36 -19.22
CA ALA A 35 0.32 -12.56 -18.41
C ALA A 35 -0.42 -12.29 -17.09
N GLU A 36 -0.15 -11.14 -16.46
CA GLU A 36 -0.81 -10.73 -15.21
C GLU A 36 -2.29 -10.42 -15.44
N LEU A 37 -2.61 -9.77 -16.56
CA LEU A 37 -3.98 -9.49 -16.94
C LEU A 37 -4.76 -10.76 -17.31
N ALA A 38 -4.17 -11.64 -18.11
CA ALA A 38 -4.77 -12.92 -18.47
C ALA A 38 -5.09 -13.76 -17.23
N ARG A 39 -4.22 -13.71 -16.22
CA ARG A 39 -4.42 -14.38 -14.94
C ARG A 39 -5.56 -13.79 -14.12
N ALA A 40 -5.72 -12.46 -14.12
CA ALA A 40 -6.86 -11.81 -13.48
C ALA A 40 -8.20 -12.19 -14.15
N LEU A 41 -8.22 -12.25 -15.49
CA LEU A 41 -9.38 -12.70 -16.26
C LEU A 41 -9.72 -14.18 -16.01
N GLU A 42 -8.70 -15.04 -15.88
CA GLU A 42 -8.90 -16.45 -15.50
C GLU A 42 -9.58 -16.57 -14.12
N LEU A 43 -9.10 -15.81 -13.13
CA LEU A 43 -9.69 -15.80 -11.79
C LEU A 43 -11.11 -15.26 -11.74
N ALA A 44 -11.44 -14.29 -12.59
CA ALA A 44 -12.78 -13.72 -12.67
C ALA A 44 -13.83 -14.77 -13.05
N GLY A 45 -13.42 -15.87 -13.69
CA GLY A 45 -14.29 -16.97 -14.07
C GLY A 45 -15.45 -16.48 -14.93
N ALA A 46 -16.68 -16.67 -14.46
CA ALA A 46 -17.88 -16.24 -15.17
C ALA A 46 -17.98 -14.71 -15.34
N ASN A 47 -17.27 -13.93 -14.52
CA ASN A 47 -17.27 -12.46 -14.57
C ASN A 47 -16.22 -11.88 -15.53
N ALA A 48 -15.38 -12.71 -16.17
CA ALA A 48 -14.37 -12.24 -17.12
C ALA A 48 -14.91 -11.32 -18.24
N PRO A 49 -16.12 -11.52 -18.80
CA PRO A 49 -16.67 -10.61 -19.80
C PRO A 49 -16.87 -9.16 -19.31
N GLU A 50 -17.23 -8.96 -18.05
CA GLU A 50 -17.38 -7.61 -17.46
C GLU A 50 -16.02 -6.90 -17.40
N LEU A 51 -14.98 -7.61 -16.92
CA LEU A 51 -13.63 -7.08 -16.86
C LEU A 51 -13.08 -6.77 -18.26
N GLN A 52 -13.32 -7.66 -19.22
CA GLN A 52 -12.93 -7.44 -20.62
C GLN A 52 -13.64 -6.22 -21.22
N SER A 53 -14.94 -6.05 -20.95
CA SER A 53 -15.69 -4.89 -21.42
C SER A 53 -15.13 -3.57 -20.88
N ALA A 54 -14.71 -3.53 -19.61
CA ALA A 54 -14.08 -2.35 -19.02
C ALA A 54 -12.70 -2.04 -19.63
N LEU A 55 -11.91 -3.08 -19.90
CA LEU A 55 -10.61 -2.97 -20.57
C LEU A 55 -10.75 -2.44 -22.00
N ASP A 56 -11.71 -2.96 -22.76
CA ASP A 56 -11.98 -2.56 -24.14
C ASP A 56 -12.49 -1.12 -24.20
N ALA A 57 -13.38 -0.74 -23.28
CA ALA A 57 -13.90 0.63 -23.17
C ALA A 57 -12.82 1.68 -22.81
N SER A 58 -11.69 1.24 -22.26
CA SER A 58 -10.56 2.10 -21.86
C SER A 58 -9.41 2.08 -22.87
N ALA A 59 -9.51 1.33 -23.97
CA ALA A 59 -8.37 1.00 -24.82
C ALA A 59 -7.87 2.16 -25.69
N ASP A 60 -8.74 3.11 -26.01
CA ASP A 60 -8.51 4.25 -26.91
C ASP A 60 -7.65 5.36 -26.28
N ASP A 61 -7.66 5.50 -24.95
CA ASP A 61 -6.83 6.44 -24.21
C ASP A 61 -5.68 5.73 -23.46
N GLY A 62 -4.45 6.25 -23.63
CA GLY A 62 -3.25 5.63 -23.06
C GLY A 62 -3.26 5.56 -21.52
N THR A 63 -3.77 6.60 -20.86
CA THR A 63 -3.84 6.71 -19.40
C THR A 63 -4.94 5.81 -18.85
N ARG A 64 -6.14 5.88 -19.41
CA ARG A 64 -7.27 5.02 -19.03
C ARG A 64 -6.94 3.55 -19.24
N ARG A 65 -6.32 3.19 -20.38
CA ARG A 65 -5.88 1.82 -20.64
C ARG A 65 -4.90 1.32 -19.56
N ALA A 66 -3.90 2.12 -19.21
CA ALA A 66 -2.92 1.74 -18.19
C ALA A 66 -3.57 1.63 -16.79
N ALA A 67 -4.41 2.60 -16.41
CA ALA A 67 -5.11 2.62 -15.13
C ALA A 67 -6.12 1.47 -14.97
N MET A 68 -6.88 1.15 -16.02
CA MET A 68 -7.84 0.03 -16.01
C MET A 68 -7.11 -1.31 -15.88
N ARG A 69 -6.01 -1.50 -16.63
CA ARG A 69 -5.16 -2.70 -16.51
C ARG A 69 -4.57 -2.83 -15.11
N PHE A 70 -4.05 -1.74 -14.55
CA PHE A 70 -3.56 -1.67 -13.18
C PHE A 70 -4.63 -2.08 -12.16
N THR A 71 -5.83 -1.52 -12.29
CA THR A 71 -6.96 -1.80 -11.40
C THR A 71 -7.34 -3.28 -11.47
N VAL A 72 -7.64 -3.79 -12.67
CA VAL A 72 -8.04 -5.19 -12.87
C VAL A 72 -6.97 -6.16 -12.37
N ALA A 73 -5.70 -5.91 -12.64
CA ALA A 73 -4.63 -6.81 -12.19
C ALA A 73 -4.42 -6.80 -10.66
N SER A 74 -4.87 -5.75 -9.98
CA SER A 74 -4.65 -5.56 -8.54
C SER A 74 -5.84 -5.95 -7.67
N LEU A 75 -7.02 -6.17 -8.25
CA LEU A 75 -8.21 -6.55 -7.50
C LEU A 75 -8.09 -7.92 -6.83
N PRO A 76 -8.70 -8.11 -5.66
CA PRO A 76 -8.77 -9.41 -5.04
C PRO A 76 -9.68 -10.38 -5.80
N THR A 77 -9.48 -11.70 -5.65
CA THR A 77 -10.28 -12.73 -6.37
C THR A 77 -11.78 -12.56 -6.16
N CYS A 78 -12.19 -12.18 -4.95
CA CYS A 78 -13.60 -11.96 -4.64
C CYS A 78 -14.20 -10.82 -5.48
N ASP A 79 -13.45 -9.74 -5.73
CA ASP A 79 -13.92 -8.62 -6.55
C ASP A 79 -13.83 -8.94 -8.03
N LEU A 80 -12.77 -9.62 -8.48
CA LEU A 80 -12.66 -10.09 -9.87
C LEU A 80 -13.88 -10.91 -10.28
N GLY A 81 -14.40 -11.72 -9.36
CA GLY A 81 -15.58 -12.55 -9.57
C GLY A 81 -16.93 -11.83 -9.48
N SER A 82 -16.99 -10.53 -9.12
CA SER A 82 -18.27 -9.84 -8.90
C SER A 82 -18.38 -8.40 -9.40
N ILE A 83 -17.28 -7.68 -9.60
CA ILE A 83 -17.32 -6.26 -10.01
C ILE A 83 -17.79 -6.12 -11.45
N SER A 84 -18.69 -5.18 -11.71
CA SER A 84 -19.19 -4.89 -13.06
C SER A 84 -18.27 -3.96 -13.85
N ALA A 85 -18.41 -3.98 -15.18
CA ALA A 85 -17.72 -3.05 -16.06
C ALA A 85 -18.08 -1.59 -15.77
N ALA A 86 -19.35 -1.35 -15.38
CA ALA A 86 -19.86 -0.04 -15.04
C ALA A 86 -19.23 0.51 -13.74
N GLU A 87 -19.07 -0.31 -12.71
CA GLU A 87 -18.43 0.09 -11.44
C GLU A 87 -16.94 0.39 -11.65
N LEU A 88 -16.23 -0.44 -12.43
CA LEU A 88 -14.83 -0.19 -12.79
C LEU A 88 -14.65 1.13 -13.55
N THR A 89 -15.47 1.34 -14.57
CA THR A 89 -15.41 2.55 -15.39
C THR A 89 -15.76 3.79 -14.57
N ALA A 90 -16.80 3.72 -13.74
CA ALA A 90 -17.18 4.83 -12.87
C ALA A 90 -16.09 5.17 -11.83
N ASN A 91 -15.46 4.17 -11.22
CA ASN A 91 -14.34 4.40 -10.30
C ASN A 91 -13.17 5.09 -11.00
N LEU A 92 -12.79 4.62 -12.20
CA LEU A 92 -11.72 5.22 -13.00
C LEU A 92 -12.04 6.66 -13.40
N ASP A 93 -13.25 6.92 -13.89
CA ASP A 93 -13.67 8.23 -14.38
C ASP A 93 -13.65 9.27 -13.26
N MET A 94 -14.19 8.92 -12.09
CA MET A 94 -14.16 9.80 -10.92
C MET A 94 -12.73 9.99 -10.39
N ALA A 95 -11.90 8.93 -10.35
CA ALA A 95 -10.51 9.06 -9.91
C ALA A 95 -9.68 9.94 -10.86
N LEU A 96 -10.01 9.99 -12.15
CA LEU A 96 -9.39 10.87 -13.12
C LEU A 96 -9.91 12.30 -13.04
N SER A 97 -11.22 12.51 -12.84
CA SER A 97 -11.80 13.85 -12.81
C SER A 97 -11.24 14.70 -11.67
N VAL A 98 -11.05 14.11 -10.50
CA VAL A 98 -10.52 14.81 -9.31
C VAL A 98 -9.09 15.31 -9.48
N ARG A 99 -8.36 14.83 -10.49
CA ARG A 99 -7.05 15.39 -10.86
C ARG A 99 -7.14 16.79 -11.45
N THR A 100 -8.28 17.15 -12.04
CA THR A 100 -8.53 18.46 -12.64
C THR A 100 -9.53 19.30 -11.86
N ASP A 101 -10.42 18.65 -11.09
CA ASP A 101 -11.50 19.33 -10.37
C ASP A 101 -11.04 20.03 -9.09
N PHE A 102 -9.92 19.58 -8.49
CA PHE A 102 -9.35 20.14 -7.26
C PHE A 102 -7.99 20.81 -7.49
N PRO A 103 -7.66 21.89 -6.74
CA PRO A 103 -6.38 22.62 -6.89
C PRO A 103 -5.13 21.76 -6.72
N TRP A 104 -5.17 20.76 -5.83
CA TRP A 104 -4.08 19.83 -5.56
C TRP A 104 -4.07 18.59 -6.47
N GLY A 105 -5.05 18.45 -7.37
CA GLY A 105 -5.24 17.22 -8.16
C GLY A 105 -4.04 16.89 -9.07
N SER A 106 -3.21 17.88 -9.39
CA SER A 106 -1.96 17.74 -10.16
C SER A 106 -0.71 17.51 -9.32
N ASP A 107 -0.77 17.67 -8.00
CA ASP A 107 0.41 17.64 -7.11
C ASP A 107 0.99 16.23 -6.94
N CYS A 108 0.19 15.21 -7.28
CA CYS A 108 0.58 13.81 -7.22
C CYS A 108 0.85 13.25 -8.63
N ASP A 109 1.98 12.56 -8.80
CA ASP A 109 2.30 11.85 -10.04
C ASP A 109 1.34 10.66 -10.32
N LEU A 110 1.37 10.14 -11.54
CA LEU A 110 0.48 9.06 -11.93
C LEU A 110 0.79 7.72 -11.25
N ALA A 111 2.03 7.51 -10.78
CA ALA A 111 2.43 6.28 -10.08
C ALA A 111 1.76 6.23 -8.70
N THR A 112 1.96 7.30 -7.94
CA THR A 112 1.41 7.51 -6.62
C THR A 112 -0.12 7.56 -6.68
N TRP A 113 -0.70 8.24 -7.69
CA TRP A 113 -2.14 8.25 -7.91
C TRP A 113 -2.71 6.84 -8.15
N ALA A 114 -2.04 6.02 -8.96
CA ALA A 114 -2.51 4.65 -9.25
C ALA A 114 -2.53 3.78 -7.98
N HIS A 115 -1.54 3.92 -7.10
CA HIS A 115 -1.44 3.13 -5.87
C HIS A 115 -2.33 3.64 -4.73
N PHE A 116 -2.62 4.95 -4.66
CA PHE A 116 -3.14 5.58 -3.44
C PHE A 116 -4.36 6.47 -3.64
N VAL A 117 -4.84 6.66 -4.88
CA VAL A 117 -6.10 7.37 -5.18
C VAL A 117 -7.06 6.48 -5.95
N LEU A 118 -6.59 5.81 -7.01
CA LEU A 118 -7.39 4.95 -7.89
C LEU A 118 -8.04 3.73 -7.23
N PRO A 119 -7.43 3.03 -6.24
CA PRO A 119 -7.98 1.77 -5.75
C PRO A 119 -9.39 1.91 -5.18
N PRO A 120 -10.30 0.95 -5.45
CA PRO A 120 -11.68 0.99 -4.95
C PRO A 120 -11.83 0.42 -3.52
N ARG A 121 -10.71 0.03 -2.90
CA ARG A 121 -10.62 -0.54 -1.55
C ARG A 121 -9.41 0.00 -0.79
N VAL A 122 -9.42 -0.15 0.52
CA VAL A 122 -8.35 0.17 1.45
C VAL A 122 -7.80 -1.11 2.11
N SER A 123 -8.68 -2.00 2.56
CA SER A 123 -8.37 -3.22 3.33
C SER A 123 -9.28 -4.38 2.86
N GLN A 124 -9.94 -5.07 3.80
CA GLN A 124 -10.75 -6.27 3.59
C GLN A 124 -12.25 -5.96 3.57
N GLU A 125 -12.65 -4.69 3.61
CA GLU A 125 -14.04 -4.25 3.63
C GLU A 125 -14.82 -4.66 2.37
N PRO A 126 -16.15 -4.84 2.42
CA PRO A 126 -16.92 -5.10 1.21
C PRO A 126 -16.79 -3.97 0.17
N LEU A 127 -16.59 -4.34 -1.10
CA LEU A 127 -16.61 -3.40 -2.22
C LEU A 127 -17.96 -2.64 -2.28
N SER A 128 -17.90 -1.33 -2.49
CA SER A 128 -19.09 -0.47 -2.60
C SER A 128 -18.81 0.78 -3.45
N ASP A 129 -19.85 1.38 -4.03
CA ASP A 129 -19.75 2.67 -4.76
C ASP A 129 -19.68 3.86 -3.78
N TRP A 130 -18.63 3.92 -2.97
CA TRP A 130 -18.41 5.00 -2.00
C TRP A 130 -17.93 6.29 -2.65
N ARG A 131 -17.17 6.19 -3.75
CA ARG A 131 -16.47 7.34 -4.36
C ARG A 131 -17.44 8.40 -4.83
N ARG A 132 -18.54 7.98 -5.48
CA ARG A 132 -19.59 8.89 -5.94
C ARG A 132 -20.21 9.67 -4.79
N PHE A 133 -20.53 8.96 -3.70
CA PHE A 133 -21.16 9.57 -2.53
C PHE A 133 -20.22 10.56 -1.85
N PHE A 134 -18.98 10.18 -1.56
CA PHE A 134 -18.03 11.07 -0.89
C PHE A 134 -17.60 12.27 -1.73
N LEU A 135 -17.40 12.10 -3.04
CA LEU A 135 -17.09 13.23 -3.93
C LEU A 135 -18.22 14.27 -3.91
N ALA A 136 -19.48 13.83 -3.92
CA ALA A 136 -20.64 14.73 -3.85
C ALA A 136 -20.74 15.48 -2.51
N GLU A 137 -20.47 14.78 -1.40
CA GLU A 137 -20.53 15.38 -0.05
C GLU A 137 -19.36 16.33 0.22
N LEU A 138 -18.14 15.96 -0.19
CA LEU A 138 -16.92 16.71 0.13
C LEU A 138 -16.61 17.84 -0.84
N GLY A 139 -17.09 17.77 -2.09
CA GLY A 139 -16.75 18.75 -3.13
C GLY A 139 -16.99 20.21 -2.71
N ASN A 140 -18.09 20.51 -2.01
CA ASN A 140 -18.39 21.86 -1.53
C ASN A 140 -17.70 22.21 -0.20
N GLU A 141 -17.52 21.21 0.68
CA GLU A 141 -16.90 21.37 2.00
C GLU A 141 -15.43 21.80 1.89
N LEU A 142 -14.78 21.51 0.77
CA LEU A 142 -13.36 21.81 0.52
C LEU A 142 -13.12 23.12 -0.26
N SER A 143 -14.14 23.97 -0.45
CA SER A 143 -14.05 25.21 -1.23
C SER A 143 -12.98 26.22 -0.75
N GLY A 144 -12.51 26.10 0.49
CA GLY A 144 -11.43 26.93 1.05
C GLY A 144 -10.04 26.29 1.04
N ALA A 145 -9.92 25.01 0.67
CA ALA A 145 -8.65 24.31 0.63
C ALA A 145 -7.92 24.58 -0.70
N THR A 146 -6.61 24.76 -0.63
CA THR A 146 -5.77 24.97 -1.81
C THR A 146 -4.60 24.00 -1.90
N THR A 147 -4.25 23.34 -0.78
CA THR A 147 -3.15 22.37 -0.68
C THR A 147 -3.64 20.99 -0.26
N LEU A 148 -2.80 19.96 -0.46
CA LEU A 148 -3.08 18.60 0.02
C LEU A 148 -3.26 18.58 1.53
N ASP A 149 -2.42 19.31 2.27
CA ASP A 149 -2.43 19.40 3.72
C ASP A 149 -3.74 19.96 4.27
N GLU A 150 -4.18 21.11 3.73
CA GLU A 150 -5.43 21.76 4.11
C GLU A 150 -6.63 20.86 3.81
N ALA A 151 -6.64 20.25 2.62
CA ALA A 151 -7.71 19.36 2.20
C ALA A 151 -7.76 18.12 3.10
N ALA A 152 -6.63 17.47 3.40
CA ALA A 152 -6.56 16.29 4.26
C ALA A 152 -7.10 16.59 5.67
N VAL A 153 -6.71 17.73 6.26
CA VAL A 153 -7.21 18.18 7.57
C VAL A 153 -8.72 18.42 7.54
N LEU A 154 -9.24 19.08 6.51
CA LEU A 154 -10.67 19.36 6.38
C LEU A 154 -11.50 18.10 6.14
N VAL A 155 -11.02 17.17 5.31
CA VAL A 155 -11.66 15.86 5.14
C VAL A 155 -11.70 15.12 6.48
N ASN A 156 -10.62 15.14 7.28
CA ASN A 156 -10.61 14.46 8.57
C ASN A 156 -11.60 15.11 9.56
N LYS A 157 -11.74 16.44 9.53
CA LYS A 157 -12.76 17.18 10.30
C LYS A 157 -14.16 16.75 9.90
N TRP A 158 -14.43 16.61 8.60
CA TRP A 158 -15.71 16.11 8.09
C TRP A 158 -15.99 14.66 8.54
N CYS A 159 -14.95 13.80 8.55
CA CYS A 159 -15.04 12.43 9.01
C CYS A 159 -15.32 12.31 10.52
N GLY A 160 -14.56 13.03 11.35
CA GLY A 160 -14.70 13.00 12.81
C GLY A 160 -16.02 13.58 13.33
N GLN A 161 -16.74 14.35 12.52
CA GLN A 161 -18.12 14.78 12.83
C GLN A 161 -19.16 13.66 12.62
N ARG A 162 -18.82 12.62 11.86
CA ARG A 162 -19.75 11.56 11.41
C ARG A 162 -19.48 10.21 12.06
N VAL A 163 -18.21 9.90 12.32
CA VAL A 163 -17.80 8.57 12.79
C VAL A 163 -17.02 8.70 14.09
N GLY A 164 -17.48 7.97 15.11
CA GLY A 164 -16.78 7.82 16.39
C GLY A 164 -16.19 6.42 16.58
N PHE A 165 -15.23 6.29 17.50
CA PHE A 165 -14.66 4.99 17.82
C PHE A 165 -15.65 4.11 18.59
N LYS A 166 -15.80 2.87 18.14
CA LYS A 166 -16.45 1.79 18.88
C LYS A 166 -15.92 0.44 18.40
N GLN A 167 -15.59 -0.45 19.33
CA GLN A 167 -15.19 -1.81 18.99
C GLN A 167 -16.29 -2.53 18.19
N THR A 168 -15.90 -3.23 17.12
CA THR A 168 -16.79 -3.94 16.20
C THR A 168 -16.38 -5.42 16.07
N GLN A 169 -16.46 -6.01 14.88
CA GLN A 169 -16.08 -7.39 14.60
C GLN A 169 -14.73 -7.41 13.86
N ARG A 170 -14.10 -8.58 13.77
CA ARG A 170 -12.83 -8.74 13.04
C ARG A 170 -12.94 -8.46 11.52
N ARG A 171 -14.14 -8.50 10.95
CA ARG A 171 -14.37 -8.19 9.54
C ARG A 171 -14.71 -6.71 9.40
N ASP A 172 -13.93 -6.02 8.57
CA ASP A 172 -14.07 -4.59 8.28
C ASP A 172 -15.49 -4.26 7.75
N GLN A 173 -16.05 -3.16 8.24
CA GLN A 173 -17.23 -2.55 7.62
C GLN A 173 -16.79 -1.70 6.43
N GLY A 174 -17.61 -1.67 5.38
CA GLY A 174 -17.41 -0.72 4.28
C GLY A 174 -17.70 0.72 4.71
N PRO A 175 -17.14 1.71 4.00
CA PRO A 175 -17.26 3.13 4.35
C PRO A 175 -18.72 3.60 4.50
N LEU A 176 -19.63 3.15 3.64
CA LEU A 176 -21.05 3.52 3.71
C LEU A 176 -21.77 2.86 4.91
N ALA A 177 -21.33 1.68 5.33
CA ALA A 177 -21.86 1.02 6.53
C ALA A 177 -21.36 1.73 7.80
N THR A 178 -20.09 2.11 7.84
CA THR A 178 -19.49 2.94 8.91
C THR A 178 -20.21 4.29 9.03
N LEU A 179 -20.56 4.91 7.89
CA LEU A 179 -21.35 6.14 7.88
C LEU A 179 -22.76 5.94 8.47
N ALA A 180 -23.44 4.87 8.04
CA ALA A 180 -24.80 4.58 8.46
C ALA A 180 -24.88 4.23 9.97
N SER A 181 -23.85 3.57 10.50
CA SER A 181 -23.76 3.25 11.93
C SER A 181 -23.27 4.43 12.78
N GLY A 182 -22.48 5.33 12.19
CA GLY A 182 -21.80 6.43 12.86
C GLY A 182 -20.63 5.98 13.73
N TYR A 183 -20.16 4.74 13.59
CA TYR A 183 -19.04 4.23 14.39
C TYR A 183 -18.26 3.08 13.72
N GLY A 184 -16.99 2.94 14.11
CA GLY A 184 -16.10 1.85 13.71
C GLY A 184 -14.92 1.67 14.66
N ARG A 185 -14.18 0.56 14.57
CA ARG A 185 -12.84 0.46 15.20
C ARG A 185 -11.81 1.19 14.33
N CYS A 186 -10.54 1.19 14.76
CA CYS A 186 -9.48 1.92 14.07
C CYS A 186 -9.40 1.58 12.57
N GLU A 187 -9.57 0.32 12.16
CA GLU A 187 -9.55 -0.07 10.76
C GLU A 187 -10.71 0.53 9.96
N GLU A 188 -11.94 0.52 10.48
CA GLU A 188 -13.08 1.11 9.79
C GLU A 188 -13.01 2.63 9.72
N MET A 189 -12.46 3.28 10.75
CA MET A 189 -12.21 4.72 10.76
C MET A 189 -11.12 5.10 9.75
N VAL A 190 -10.09 4.26 9.60
CA VAL A 190 -9.07 4.39 8.54
C VAL A 190 -9.67 4.21 7.16
N ILE A 191 -10.44 3.14 6.93
CA ILE A 191 -11.12 2.90 5.65
C ILE A 191 -11.97 4.10 5.27
N PHE A 192 -12.82 4.57 6.19
CA PHE A 192 -13.70 5.70 5.97
C PHE A 192 -12.96 6.98 5.58
N TYR A 193 -11.88 7.31 6.30
CA TYR A 193 -11.10 8.50 6.03
C TYR A 193 -10.24 8.38 4.76
N VAL A 194 -9.63 7.22 4.49
CA VAL A 194 -8.88 6.99 3.26
C VAL A 194 -9.78 7.09 2.03
N ASP A 195 -10.96 6.46 2.05
CA ASP A 195 -11.92 6.55 0.95
C ASP A 195 -12.42 8.00 0.75
N ALA A 196 -12.68 8.72 1.84
CA ALA A 196 -13.01 10.14 1.78
C ALA A 196 -11.90 10.97 1.11
N CYS A 197 -10.63 10.79 1.52
CA CYS A 197 -9.47 11.43 0.90
C CYS A 197 -9.35 11.11 -0.60
N ARG A 198 -9.45 9.83 -0.96
CA ARG A 198 -9.32 9.36 -2.34
C ARG A 198 -10.44 9.87 -3.23
N SER A 199 -11.64 10.08 -2.68
CA SER A 199 -12.78 10.63 -3.41
C SER A 199 -12.56 12.06 -3.89
N VAL A 200 -11.61 12.80 -3.30
CA VAL A 200 -11.25 14.18 -3.66
C VAL A 200 -9.79 14.30 -4.11
N GLY A 201 -9.18 13.20 -4.55
CA GLY A 201 -7.86 13.19 -5.17
C GLY A 201 -6.66 13.26 -4.22
N ILE A 202 -6.86 13.12 -2.91
CA ILE A 202 -5.77 13.09 -1.93
C ILE A 202 -5.19 11.66 -1.87
N PRO A 203 -3.90 11.45 -2.16
CA PRO A 203 -3.26 10.15 -2.00
C PRO A 203 -3.20 9.76 -0.53
N ALA A 204 -3.82 8.62 -0.19
CA ALA A 204 -3.93 8.17 1.19
C ALA A 204 -3.78 6.65 1.29
N ARG A 205 -3.19 6.19 2.40
CA ARG A 205 -3.01 4.77 2.70
C ARG A 205 -3.17 4.45 4.18
N MET A 206 -3.52 3.20 4.45
CA MET A 206 -3.49 2.64 5.81
C MET A 206 -2.05 2.45 6.27
N ALA A 207 -1.78 2.85 7.50
CA ALA A 207 -0.61 2.46 8.28
C ALA A 207 -1.05 1.80 9.58
N TYR A 208 -0.30 0.84 10.10
CA TYR A 208 -0.68 0.12 11.31
C TYR A 208 0.50 -0.52 12.05
N CYS A 209 0.34 -0.65 13.36
CA CYS A 209 1.17 -1.52 14.19
C CYS A 209 0.40 -2.84 14.41
N PRO A 210 0.90 -4.00 13.92
CA PRO A 210 0.16 -5.26 14.01
C PRO A 210 -0.07 -5.70 15.45
N TYR A 211 0.93 -5.50 16.31
CA TYR A 211 0.87 -5.73 17.75
C TYR A 211 1.87 -4.79 18.43
N TRP A 212 1.42 -4.08 19.47
CA TRP A 212 2.33 -3.29 20.30
C TRP A 212 3.26 -4.19 21.12
N ALA A 213 4.46 -3.71 21.39
CA ALA A 213 5.41 -4.39 22.26
C ALA A 213 5.08 -4.14 23.75
N VAL A 214 4.45 -3.01 24.07
CA VAL A 214 4.26 -2.50 25.44
C VAL A 214 2.83 -2.60 25.97
N SER A 215 1.88 -3.04 25.15
CA SER A 215 0.47 -3.15 25.56
C SER A 215 -0.29 -4.17 24.72
N ASP A 216 -1.33 -4.78 25.30
CA ASP A 216 -2.18 -5.77 24.64
C ASP A 216 -3.18 -5.09 23.68
N ASN A 217 -2.67 -4.64 22.53
CA ASN A 217 -3.49 -4.07 21.46
C ASN A 217 -2.78 -4.14 20.10
N ASN A 218 -3.52 -3.82 19.04
CA ASN A 218 -2.99 -3.35 17.76
C ASN A 218 -3.39 -1.87 17.58
N HIS A 219 -3.00 -1.24 16.47
CA HIS A 219 -3.63 0.02 16.07
C HIS A 219 -3.41 0.31 14.58
N ALA A 220 -4.40 0.92 13.94
CA ALA A 220 -4.33 1.40 12.55
C ALA A 220 -4.64 2.90 12.49
N TRP A 221 -3.96 3.60 11.60
CA TRP A 221 -4.11 5.03 11.32
C TRP A 221 -3.84 5.31 9.83
N VAL A 222 -3.75 6.58 9.45
CA VAL A 222 -3.65 7.00 8.04
C VAL A 222 -2.36 7.75 7.76
N GLU A 223 -1.77 7.46 6.62
CA GLU A 223 -0.74 8.28 5.98
C GLU A 223 -1.32 8.96 4.73
N VAL A 224 -1.10 10.26 4.58
CA VAL A 224 -1.51 11.07 3.43
C VAL A 224 -0.30 11.73 2.79
N LEU A 225 -0.32 11.96 1.47
CA LEU A 225 0.72 12.72 0.80
C LEU A 225 0.50 14.22 1.06
N GLY A 226 1.53 14.92 1.54
CA GLY A 226 1.53 16.37 1.72
C GLY A 226 1.95 17.12 0.46
N SER A 227 1.73 18.43 0.44
CA SER A 227 2.14 19.30 -0.67
C SER A 227 3.66 19.45 -0.81
N ASP A 228 4.43 18.98 0.17
CA ASP A 228 5.90 18.88 0.08
C ASP A 228 6.39 17.62 -0.66
N GLY A 229 5.46 16.73 -1.05
CA GLY A 229 5.74 15.47 -1.72
C GLY A 229 6.10 14.30 -0.78
N ASN A 230 5.99 14.49 0.54
CA ASN A 230 6.27 13.46 1.54
C ASN A 230 4.98 12.87 2.13
N TRP A 231 5.11 11.70 2.75
CA TRP A 231 4.03 11.11 3.55
C TRP A 231 3.99 11.75 4.93
N HIS A 232 2.78 12.06 5.40
CA HIS A 232 2.50 12.55 6.74
C HIS A 232 1.44 11.68 7.40
N TYR A 233 1.46 11.56 8.73
CA TYR A 233 0.51 10.72 9.45
C TYR A 233 -0.61 11.54 10.12
N THR A 234 -1.77 10.91 10.29
CA THR A 234 -2.90 11.43 11.07
C THR A 234 -3.80 10.29 11.54
N GLY A 235 -4.62 10.53 12.57
CA GLY A 235 -5.66 9.58 12.99
C GLY A 235 -6.81 9.52 11.98
N GLY A 236 -7.45 8.36 11.81
CA GLY A 236 -8.62 8.23 10.93
C GLY A 236 -9.87 8.72 11.65
N CYS A 237 -10.61 9.68 11.10
CA CYS A 237 -11.79 10.29 11.77
C CYS A 237 -11.46 10.95 13.13
N GLU A 238 -10.19 11.30 13.38
CA GLU A 238 -9.70 11.86 14.63
C GLU A 238 -8.98 13.18 14.33
N PRO A 239 -9.73 14.23 13.95
CA PRO A 239 -9.15 15.42 13.36
C PRO A 239 -8.23 16.17 14.33
N ARG A 240 -7.09 16.60 13.78
CA ARG A 240 -6.23 17.64 14.34
C ARG A 240 -6.21 18.84 13.41
N ASP A 241 -5.57 19.93 13.84
CA ASP A 241 -5.45 21.14 13.04
C ASP A 241 -4.30 21.10 12.03
N GLN A 242 -3.44 20.08 12.10
CA GLN A 242 -2.32 19.85 11.21
C GLN A 242 -2.02 18.35 11.07
N LEU A 243 -1.25 18.00 10.05
CA LEU A 243 -0.66 16.67 9.88
C LEU A 243 0.51 16.46 10.87
N ASP A 244 0.92 15.21 11.04
CA ASP A 244 1.93 14.76 12.02
C ASP A 244 1.58 15.11 13.48
N ASP A 245 0.30 15.37 13.74
CA ASP A 245 -0.29 15.48 15.06
C ASP A 245 -1.39 14.41 15.18
N ALA A 246 -1.22 13.52 16.15
CA ALA A 246 -2.20 12.50 16.48
C ALA A 246 -2.11 12.16 17.97
N TRP A 247 -3.18 11.61 18.52
CA TRP A 247 -3.21 11.20 19.93
C TRP A 247 -2.17 10.10 20.25
N PHE A 248 -1.73 9.34 19.24
CA PHE A 248 -0.77 8.25 19.39
C PHE A 248 0.71 8.68 19.27
N ASN A 249 1.03 9.96 19.11
CA ASN A 249 2.41 10.45 18.88
C ASN A 249 3.42 9.98 19.95
N GLY A 250 2.98 9.81 21.19
CA GLY A 250 3.80 9.21 22.25
C GLY A 250 3.94 7.69 22.07
N ALA A 251 2.82 6.98 21.90
CA ALA A 251 2.78 5.53 21.83
C ALA A 251 3.52 4.97 20.61
N VAL A 252 3.46 5.64 19.45
CA VAL A 252 4.09 5.19 18.21
C VAL A 252 5.61 5.09 18.31
N LYS A 253 6.23 5.81 19.24
CA LYS A 253 7.66 5.70 19.57
C LYS A 253 8.05 4.39 20.22
N ASN A 254 7.08 3.55 20.59
CA ASN A 254 7.27 2.20 21.10
C ASN A 254 6.84 1.12 20.10
N ALA A 255 6.48 1.50 18.86
CA ALA A 255 6.05 0.55 17.84
C ALA A 255 7.20 -0.41 17.46
N PRO A 256 7.03 -1.73 17.58
CA PRO A 256 8.04 -2.70 17.15
C PRO A 256 8.20 -2.75 15.63
N LEU A 257 7.09 -2.56 14.93
CA LEU A 257 7.00 -2.52 13.48
C LEU A 257 5.78 -1.69 13.10
N ILE A 258 5.94 -0.86 12.07
CA ILE A 258 4.84 -0.12 11.45
C ILE A 258 4.79 -0.53 9.99
N CYS A 259 3.61 -0.94 9.55
CA CYS A 259 3.35 -1.38 8.20
C CYS A 259 2.45 -0.37 7.49
N SER A 260 2.81 0.02 6.27
CA SER A 260 1.93 0.76 5.36
C SER A 260 1.62 -0.07 4.13
N MET A 261 0.50 0.19 3.47
CA MET A 261 0.00 -0.64 2.37
C MET A 261 -0.15 0.16 1.07
N ALA A 262 0.23 -0.42 -0.07
CA ALA A 262 -0.14 0.03 -1.41
C ALA A 262 -0.89 -1.06 -2.16
N PHE A 263 -1.85 -0.67 -3.00
CA PHE A 263 -2.43 -1.58 -3.98
C PHE A 263 -1.46 -1.83 -5.12
N GLY A 264 -1.40 -3.06 -5.65
CA GLY A 264 -0.47 -3.41 -6.72
C GLY A 264 0.99 -3.50 -6.27
N VAL A 265 1.90 -3.44 -7.25
CA VAL A 265 3.34 -3.57 -7.05
C VAL A 265 4.03 -2.31 -7.58
N PRO A 266 4.77 -1.56 -6.74
CA PRO A 266 5.56 -0.42 -7.20
C PRO A 266 6.62 -0.83 -8.22
N ASP A 267 6.99 0.09 -9.11
CA ASP A 267 8.05 -0.13 -10.11
C ASP A 267 9.42 -0.36 -9.46
N THR A 268 9.66 0.25 -8.30
CA THR A 268 10.89 0.09 -7.51
C THR A 268 10.59 -0.57 -6.18
N LEU A 269 11.29 -1.68 -5.90
CA LEU A 269 11.26 -2.33 -4.60
C LEU A 269 12.57 -1.98 -3.88
N ASP A 270 12.47 -1.17 -2.84
CA ASP A 270 13.58 -0.81 -1.96
C ASP A 270 13.55 -1.62 -0.65
N ASP A 271 14.49 -1.33 0.25
CA ASP A 271 14.63 -2.03 1.54
C ASP A 271 13.45 -1.78 2.51
N SER A 272 12.52 -0.88 2.18
CA SER A 272 11.27 -0.71 2.94
C SER A 272 10.24 -1.78 2.60
N VAL A 273 10.32 -2.46 1.45
CA VAL A 273 9.33 -3.46 1.07
C VAL A 273 9.46 -4.71 1.95
N LEU A 274 8.46 -4.95 2.80
CA LEU A 274 8.39 -6.16 3.64
C LEU A 274 7.87 -7.35 2.87
N GLU A 275 6.88 -7.09 2.02
CA GLU A 275 6.12 -8.14 1.36
C GLU A 275 5.50 -7.58 0.10
N VAL A 276 5.63 -8.32 -0.99
CA VAL A 276 4.84 -8.12 -2.19
C VAL A 276 3.94 -9.34 -2.33
N ASP A 277 2.66 -9.15 -2.06
CA ASP A 277 1.68 -10.18 -2.33
C ASP A 277 1.44 -10.20 -3.84
N ARG A 278 2.12 -11.14 -4.52
CA ARG A 278 1.88 -11.43 -5.94
C ARG A 278 0.88 -12.56 -6.12
N THR A 279 0.28 -13.02 -5.02
CA THR A 279 -0.71 -14.08 -5.07
C THR A 279 -1.89 -13.57 -5.87
N VAL A 280 -2.32 -14.46 -6.75
CA VAL A 280 -3.30 -14.17 -7.79
C VAL A 280 -4.61 -13.82 -7.09
N GLY A 281 -5.03 -12.55 -7.24
CA GLY A 281 -6.23 -11.99 -6.63
C GLY A 281 -6.07 -11.49 -5.18
N ALA A 282 -4.98 -10.79 -4.88
CA ALA A 282 -4.86 -9.78 -3.82
C ALA A 282 -3.54 -9.00 -3.96
N ARG A 283 -3.30 -8.29 -5.08
CA ARG A 283 -2.00 -7.60 -5.22
C ARG A 283 -1.93 -6.39 -4.32
N TYR A 284 -1.12 -6.48 -3.28
CA TYR A 284 -0.72 -5.35 -2.48
C TYR A 284 0.77 -5.47 -2.14
N THR A 285 1.35 -4.33 -1.81
CA THR A 285 2.70 -4.22 -1.30
C THR A 285 2.62 -3.67 0.12
N ARG A 286 3.27 -4.35 1.05
CA ARG A 286 3.41 -3.91 2.43
C ARG A 286 4.81 -3.35 2.65
N PHE A 287 4.87 -2.12 3.14
CA PHE A 287 6.12 -1.42 3.45
C PHE A 287 6.37 -1.41 4.96
N ASN A 288 7.64 -1.31 5.32
CA ASN A 288 8.12 -1.00 6.65
C ASN A 288 8.27 0.50 6.78
N SER A 289 7.28 1.14 7.40
CA SER A 289 7.31 2.58 7.66
C SER A 289 7.91 2.90 9.02
N THR A 290 8.49 1.94 9.75
CA THR A 290 8.92 2.15 11.15
C THR A 290 9.90 3.32 11.30
N SER A 291 10.84 3.49 10.36
CA SER A 291 11.82 4.58 10.38
C SER A 291 11.22 5.96 10.15
N PHE A 292 9.99 6.05 9.63
CA PHE A 292 9.28 7.31 9.50
C PHE A 292 8.83 7.85 10.87
N TYR A 293 8.56 6.97 11.84
CA TYR A 293 8.00 7.35 13.15
C TYR A 293 9.02 7.36 14.28
N ARG A 294 10.12 6.61 14.16
CA ARG A 294 11.11 6.44 15.23
C ARG A 294 12.46 5.94 14.74
N ASP A 295 13.46 6.03 15.62
CA ASP A 295 14.74 5.36 15.43
C ASP A 295 14.56 3.83 15.34
N THR A 296 15.42 3.21 14.53
CA THR A 296 15.37 1.77 14.22
C THR A 296 16.76 1.14 14.29
N GLY A 297 16.78 -0.18 14.49
CA GLY A 297 17.95 -1.03 14.24
C GLY A 297 17.67 -2.04 13.13
N LEU A 298 18.72 -2.69 12.64
CA LEU A 298 18.62 -3.73 11.62
C LEU A 298 18.88 -5.11 12.25
N LEU A 299 17.93 -6.02 12.14
CA LEU A 299 18.13 -7.43 12.43
C LEU A 299 18.62 -8.14 11.16
N SER A 300 19.71 -8.89 11.26
CA SER A 300 20.27 -9.73 10.20
C SER A 300 20.47 -11.14 10.74
N VAL A 301 19.81 -12.12 10.14
CA VAL A 301 19.84 -13.52 10.58
C VAL A 301 20.33 -14.40 9.44
N GLU A 302 21.48 -15.05 9.66
CA GLU A 302 22.04 -16.03 8.74
C GLU A 302 21.58 -17.44 9.13
N VAL A 303 20.90 -18.09 8.19
CA VAL A 303 20.39 -19.46 8.35
C VAL A 303 21.13 -20.38 7.37
N PRO A 304 21.79 -21.44 7.85
CA PRO A 304 22.39 -22.47 7.03
C PRO A 304 21.31 -23.10 6.16
N THR A 305 21.31 -22.76 4.89
CA THR A 305 20.49 -23.47 3.92
C THR A 305 21.25 -24.73 3.54
N ALA A 306 20.68 -25.90 3.83
CA ALA A 306 21.09 -27.10 3.10
C ALA A 306 20.95 -26.77 1.61
N ALA A 307 21.97 -27.02 0.80
CA ALA A 307 22.00 -26.64 -0.61
C ALA A 307 20.67 -26.97 -1.31
N GLY A 308 19.82 -25.97 -1.54
CA GLY A 308 18.50 -26.10 -2.16
C GLY A 308 17.25 -25.85 -1.30
N SER A 309 17.34 -25.54 0.01
CA SER A 309 16.14 -25.17 0.78
C SER A 309 15.82 -23.68 0.63
N THR A 310 14.80 -23.36 -0.18
CA THR A 310 14.30 -22.01 -0.42
C THR A 310 13.12 -21.61 0.48
N ASN A 311 12.68 -22.51 1.37
CA ASN A 311 11.47 -22.32 2.19
C ASN A 311 11.78 -22.01 3.66
N ALA A 312 13.03 -21.71 3.99
CA ALA A 312 13.37 -21.28 5.35
C ALA A 312 13.02 -19.80 5.53
N HIS A 313 12.51 -19.46 6.70
CA HIS A 313 12.03 -18.13 7.04
C HIS A 313 12.43 -17.74 8.45
N VAL A 314 12.48 -16.44 8.70
CA VAL A 314 12.71 -15.85 10.01
C VAL A 314 11.46 -15.10 10.45
N SER A 315 10.88 -15.51 11.56
CA SER A 315 9.70 -14.91 12.16
C SER A 315 10.08 -14.07 13.37
N VAL A 316 9.60 -12.84 13.39
CA VAL A 316 9.83 -11.87 14.48
C VAL A 316 8.57 -11.77 15.31
N HIS A 317 8.70 -11.86 16.64
CA HIS A 317 7.57 -11.85 17.57
C HIS A 317 7.72 -10.84 18.70
N VAL A 318 6.56 -10.36 19.16
CA VAL A 318 6.40 -9.64 20.43
C VAL A 318 5.41 -10.39 21.32
N PHE A 319 5.46 -10.17 22.63
CA PHE A 319 4.46 -10.72 23.54
C PHE A 319 3.26 -9.77 23.63
N ASN A 320 2.07 -10.26 23.26
CA ASN A 320 0.85 -9.45 23.22
C ASN A 320 -0.40 -10.37 23.24
N PHE A 321 -1.44 -9.96 23.96
CA PHE A 321 -2.63 -10.76 24.26
C PHE A 321 -2.28 -12.12 24.87
N GLY A 322 -1.36 -12.12 25.82
CA GLY A 322 -0.93 -13.32 26.56
C GLY A 322 -0.19 -14.38 25.75
N ALA A 323 0.31 -14.06 24.55
CA ALA A 323 1.02 -15.00 23.69
C ALA A 323 2.09 -14.30 22.85
N LEU A 324 3.02 -15.08 22.28
CA LEU A 324 3.90 -14.58 21.23
C LEU A 324 3.10 -14.34 19.95
N ARG A 325 3.15 -13.10 19.45
CA ARG A 325 2.50 -12.66 18.22
C ARG A 325 3.55 -12.35 17.18
N GLN A 326 3.44 -13.02 16.04
CA GLN A 326 4.28 -12.75 14.89
C GLN A 326 3.92 -11.37 14.32
N ILE A 327 4.91 -10.50 14.20
CA ILE A 327 4.78 -9.17 13.57
C ILE A 327 5.38 -9.15 12.16
N ALA A 328 6.33 -10.04 11.88
CA ALA A 328 6.97 -10.18 10.57
C ALA A 328 7.39 -11.62 10.29
N HIS A 329 7.47 -11.94 9.00
CA HIS A 329 7.93 -13.21 8.45
C HIS A 329 8.79 -12.90 7.22
N VAL A 330 10.09 -13.11 7.34
CA VAL A 330 11.09 -12.63 6.39
C VAL A 330 11.68 -13.82 5.64
N GLN A 331 11.62 -13.77 4.31
CA GLN A 331 12.25 -14.80 3.47
C GLN A 331 13.76 -14.61 3.44
N LEU A 332 14.48 -15.74 3.36
CA LEU A 332 15.93 -15.70 3.15
C LEU A 332 16.25 -15.24 1.73
N ASP A 333 17.32 -14.45 1.60
CA ASP A 333 17.90 -14.11 0.31
C ASP A 333 18.70 -15.29 -0.30
N SER A 334 19.27 -15.08 -1.48
CA SER A 334 20.09 -16.08 -2.18
C SER A 334 21.38 -16.47 -1.44
N GLN A 335 21.74 -15.74 -0.38
CA GLN A 335 22.89 -15.99 0.49
C GLN A 335 22.47 -16.64 1.82
N GLY A 336 21.19 -16.97 2.01
CA GLY A 336 20.68 -17.57 3.24
C GLY A 336 20.49 -16.57 4.38
N ARG A 337 20.30 -15.28 4.08
CA ARG A 337 20.11 -14.23 5.09
C ARG A 337 18.71 -13.61 5.03
N ALA A 338 18.09 -13.43 6.20
CA ALA A 338 16.92 -12.59 6.38
C ALA A 338 17.33 -11.27 7.02
N ARG A 339 16.81 -10.15 6.50
CA ARG A 339 17.06 -8.81 7.05
C ARG A 339 15.77 -8.06 7.26
N ILE A 340 15.61 -7.43 8.41
CA ILE A 340 14.45 -6.59 8.71
C ILE A 340 14.81 -5.46 9.66
N ARG A 341 14.32 -4.26 9.33
CA ARG A 341 14.41 -3.08 10.18
C ARG A 341 13.30 -3.11 11.24
N LEU A 342 13.64 -2.90 12.50
CA LEU A 342 12.70 -2.98 13.62
C LEU A 342 12.81 -1.74 14.50
N GLY A 343 11.72 -1.44 15.22
CA GLY A 343 11.76 -0.52 16.34
C GLY A 343 12.65 -1.07 17.47
N LEU A 344 13.00 -0.21 18.42
CA LEU A 344 13.90 -0.57 19.52
C LEU A 344 13.19 -1.45 20.56
N GLY A 345 13.92 -2.41 21.13
CA GLY A 345 13.47 -3.28 22.23
C GLY A 345 13.76 -4.76 22.00
N SER A 346 13.13 -5.60 22.83
CA SER A 346 13.29 -7.06 22.77
C SER A 346 12.33 -7.74 21.79
N PHE A 347 12.84 -8.73 21.05
CA PHE A 347 12.07 -9.54 20.12
C PHE A 347 12.38 -11.03 20.28
N VAL A 348 11.36 -11.87 20.16
CA VAL A 348 11.58 -13.32 20.04
C VAL A 348 11.66 -13.68 18.57
N ILE A 349 12.81 -14.24 18.18
CA ILE A 349 13.08 -14.68 16.82
C ILE A 349 12.88 -16.17 16.76
N THR A 350 12.10 -16.64 15.80
CA THR A 350 12.01 -18.07 15.47
C THR A 350 12.39 -18.29 14.03
N THR A 351 12.96 -19.46 13.77
CA THR A 351 13.51 -19.77 12.47
C THR A 351 13.11 -21.19 12.08
N ASP A 352 12.49 -21.33 10.91
CA ASP A 352 11.94 -22.61 10.44
C ASP A 352 12.92 -23.23 9.44
N ALA A 353 13.97 -23.89 9.94
CA ALA A 353 14.85 -24.70 9.10
C ALA A 353 14.26 -26.12 8.95
N PRO A 354 14.55 -26.85 7.86
CA PRO A 354 13.90 -28.15 7.55
C PRO A 354 14.07 -29.27 8.59
N VAL A 355 14.91 -29.10 9.61
CA VAL A 355 15.34 -30.17 10.53
C VAL A 355 15.13 -29.81 12.01
N GLU A 356 15.10 -28.52 12.36
CA GLU A 356 14.94 -28.05 13.74
C GLU A 356 14.38 -26.62 13.71
N THR A 357 13.50 -26.27 14.65
CA THR A 357 13.09 -24.88 14.90
C THR A 357 13.86 -24.36 16.09
N ARG A 358 14.51 -23.19 15.94
CA ARG A 358 15.20 -22.51 17.04
C ARG A 358 14.46 -21.24 17.42
N GLN A 359 14.60 -20.86 18.68
CA GLN A 359 14.03 -19.63 19.23
C GLN A 359 15.09 -18.90 20.06
N THR A 360 15.14 -17.58 19.95
CA THR A 360 16.04 -16.75 20.76
C THR A 360 15.42 -15.40 21.07
N LEU A 361 15.92 -14.74 22.12
CA LEU A 361 15.57 -13.36 22.47
C LEU A 361 16.67 -12.43 21.98
N VAL A 362 16.31 -11.37 21.27
CA VAL A 362 17.26 -10.36 20.79
C VAL A 362 16.86 -8.96 21.18
N GLU A 363 17.85 -8.12 21.45
CA GLU A 363 17.69 -6.69 21.63
C GLU A 363 18.05 -5.95 20.34
N ILE A 364 17.22 -4.98 19.97
CA ILE A 364 17.46 -4.07 18.84
C ILE A 364 17.72 -2.66 19.37
N SER A 365 18.88 -2.13 19.01
CA SER A 365 19.35 -0.79 19.38
C SER A 365 19.34 0.18 18.19
N ALA A 366 19.31 1.47 18.48
CA ALA A 366 19.23 2.52 17.46
C ALA A 366 20.51 2.56 16.59
N GLY A 367 20.33 2.45 15.27
CA GLY A 367 21.41 2.54 14.29
C GLY A 367 22.35 1.32 14.24
N GLU A 368 22.13 0.30 15.06
CA GLU A 368 22.97 -0.89 15.12
C GLU A 368 22.46 -1.99 14.19
N ILE A 369 23.38 -2.87 13.78
CA ILE A 369 23.06 -4.14 13.10
C ILE A 369 23.23 -5.26 14.12
N THR A 370 22.15 -5.94 14.46
CA THR A 370 22.17 -7.13 15.29
C THR A 370 22.31 -8.35 14.39
N GLU A 371 23.50 -8.94 14.36
CA GLU A 371 23.81 -10.14 13.56
C GLU A 371 23.56 -11.42 14.39
N LEU A 372 22.78 -12.34 13.85
CA LEU A 372 22.54 -13.67 14.40
C LEU A 372 22.97 -14.74 13.41
N TYR A 373 23.62 -15.78 13.90
CA TYR A 373 23.97 -16.96 13.13
C TYR A 373 23.26 -18.17 13.74
N TRP A 374 22.50 -18.90 12.93
CA TRP A 374 21.71 -20.07 13.37
C TRP A 374 22.47 -21.02 14.30
N ASP A 375 23.71 -21.37 13.91
CA ASP A 375 24.53 -22.36 14.60
C ASP A 375 24.95 -21.91 16.01
N SER A 376 24.94 -20.59 16.25
CA SER A 376 25.29 -19.97 17.54
C SER A 376 24.13 -19.21 18.17
N LEU A 377 22.88 -19.47 17.75
CA LEU A 377 21.71 -18.87 18.39
C LEU A 377 21.68 -19.26 19.88
N PRO A 378 21.63 -18.28 20.80
CA PRO A 378 21.41 -18.56 22.21
C PRO A 378 20.08 -19.28 22.38
N GLU A 379 20.05 -20.38 23.15
CA GLU A 379 18.79 -20.98 23.57
C GLU A 379 17.98 -19.97 24.38
N LEU A 380 16.67 -19.91 24.10
CA LEU A 380 15.76 -19.11 24.89
C LEU A 380 15.71 -19.65 26.32
N ASP A 381 16.11 -18.84 27.30
CA ASP A 381 16.00 -19.21 28.71
C ASP A 381 14.52 -19.48 29.05
N SER A 382 14.30 -20.42 29.97
CA SER A 382 13.02 -20.72 30.61
C SER A 382 12.33 -19.49 31.23
N GLN A 383 13.07 -18.42 31.50
CA GLN A 383 12.56 -17.11 31.94
C GLN A 383 12.81 -16.04 30.87
N ILE A 384 11.74 -15.60 30.21
CA ILE A 384 11.80 -14.49 29.24
C ILE A 384 11.54 -13.18 29.99
N LEU A 385 12.57 -12.35 30.14
CA LEU A 385 12.44 -10.96 30.62
C LEU A 385 12.51 -10.02 29.42
N LEU A 386 11.36 -9.49 29.00
CA LEU A 386 11.29 -8.52 27.92
C LEU A 386 11.62 -7.12 28.45
N GLN A 387 12.57 -6.44 27.81
CA GLN A 387 12.93 -5.06 28.08
C GLN A 387 12.33 -4.14 27.03
N PHE A 388 11.64 -3.10 27.51
CA PHE A 388 11.13 -2.03 26.65
C PHE A 388 11.76 -0.72 27.10
N PRO A 389 12.06 0.21 26.18
CA PRO A 389 12.70 1.46 26.54
C PRO A 389 11.93 2.20 27.65
N PRO A 390 12.62 2.81 28.62
CA PRO A 390 12.05 3.32 29.88
C PRO A 390 11.09 4.51 29.71
N ASP A 391 10.97 5.10 28.53
CA ASP A 391 10.14 6.27 28.27
C ASP A 391 8.67 5.93 27.97
N ALA A 392 8.21 4.75 28.37
CA ALA A 392 6.85 4.24 28.18
C ALA A 392 5.86 4.73 29.26
N ALA A 393 5.85 6.03 29.58
CA ALA A 393 4.88 6.67 30.48
C ALA A 393 4.12 7.80 29.80
#